data_AF-A0A7D6J4L9-F1
#
_entry.id   AF-A0A7D6J4L9-F1
#
_cell.length_a   1.000
_cell.length_b   1.000
_cell.length_c   1.000
_cell.angle_alpha   90.00
_cell.angle_beta   90.00
_cell.angle_gamma   90.00
#
_symmetry.space_group_name_H-M   'P 1'
#
loop_
_entity.id
_entity.type
_entity.pdbx_description
1 polymer ?
#
loop_
_entity_poly.entity_id
_entity_poly.type
_entity_poly.pdbx_seq_one_letter_code
_entity_poly.pdbx_strand_id
1 'polypeptide(L)'
;MLVRTLNSVLEQHIAGVPGVLAVLIGRMTDGATIAEINYSGTHLENDSLSSLGAYASDLLRANNRVCQVVDPTSEADYLLAGSAEVRLVIKAFNKTPYFVLFLTKGSTNLKLVFERIKAILADGKPLLPPVQDNTTSVAQLLLSYARRYAPDPNFVTLRLSLKTGLHRERLEKGQLDEREVRILYKGVADILGVERLPVALP
;
A
#
# COMPACT_ATOMS: atom_id res chain seq x y z
N MET A 1 10.49 22.80 -22.57
CA MET A 1 10.66 21.42 -22.09
C MET A 1 9.55 21.14 -21.09
N LEU A 2 8.58 20.28 -21.42
CA LEU A 2 7.59 19.83 -20.44
C LEU A 2 8.29 18.96 -19.41
N VAL A 3 8.21 19.35 -18.13
CA VAL A 3 8.74 18.55 -17.02
C VAL A 3 7.91 17.28 -16.96
N ARG A 4 8.53 16.13 -17.26
CA ARG A 4 7.87 14.82 -17.20
C ARG A 4 7.68 14.45 -15.73
N THR A 5 6.45 14.53 -15.24
CA THR A 5 6.05 14.15 -13.87
C THR A 5 5.33 12.79 -13.88
N LEU A 6 5.24 12.11 -12.73
CA LEU A 6 4.49 10.86 -12.63
C LEU A 6 3.02 11.04 -13.04
N ASN A 7 2.38 12.14 -12.66
CA ASN A 7 1.02 12.47 -13.09
C ASN A 7 0.92 12.61 -14.61
N SER A 8 1.89 13.27 -15.27
CA SER A 8 1.90 13.38 -16.74
C SER A 8 2.05 12.02 -17.44
N VAL A 9 2.80 11.08 -16.85
CA VAL A 9 2.94 9.71 -17.38
C VAL A 9 1.64 8.93 -17.22
N LEU A 10 0.98 9.05 -16.07
CA LEU A 10 -0.34 8.48 -15.87
C LEU A 10 -1.33 9.05 -16.89
N GLU A 11 -1.39 10.37 -17.06
CA GLU A 11 -2.33 11.04 -17.98
C GLU A 11 -2.11 10.56 -19.41
N GLN A 12 -0.85 10.52 -19.86
CA GLN A 12 -0.48 10.08 -21.20
C GLN A 12 -0.94 8.64 -21.50
N HIS A 13 -0.80 7.73 -20.55
CA HIS A 13 -1.10 6.31 -20.77
C HIS A 13 -2.55 5.93 -20.50
N ILE A 14 -3.28 6.74 -19.74
CA ILE A 14 -4.68 6.47 -19.40
C ILE A 14 -5.63 7.25 -20.31
N ALA A 15 -5.17 8.32 -20.96
CA ALA A 15 -5.96 9.06 -21.94
C ALA A 15 -6.57 8.11 -22.99
N GLY A 16 -7.90 8.12 -23.07
CA GLY A 16 -8.65 7.32 -24.03
C GLY A 16 -8.86 5.85 -23.66
N VAL A 17 -8.56 5.42 -22.43
CA VAL A 17 -8.89 4.07 -21.95
C VAL A 17 -10.33 4.03 -21.40
N PRO A 18 -11.29 3.38 -22.08
CA PRO A 18 -12.68 3.39 -21.65
C PRO A 18 -12.89 2.60 -20.36
N GLY A 19 -13.61 3.22 -19.41
CA GLY A 19 -14.03 2.59 -18.17
C GLY A 19 -12.98 2.58 -17.05
N VAL A 20 -11.87 3.31 -17.19
CA VAL A 20 -11.00 3.61 -16.04
C VAL A 20 -11.69 4.65 -15.14
N LEU A 21 -11.76 4.35 -13.85
CA LEU A 21 -12.37 5.20 -12.83
C LEU A 21 -11.28 6.00 -12.10
N ALA A 22 -10.22 5.33 -11.67
CA ALA A 22 -9.08 5.96 -11.02
C ALA A 22 -7.80 5.15 -11.29
N VAL A 23 -6.65 5.82 -11.28
CA VAL A 23 -5.34 5.17 -11.27
C VAL A 23 -4.47 5.87 -10.25
N LEU A 24 -3.70 5.10 -9.49
CA LEU A 24 -2.74 5.64 -8.55
C LEU A 24 -1.44 4.86 -8.55
N ILE A 25 -0.36 5.55 -8.20
CA ILE A 25 0.92 4.97 -7.85
C ILE A 25 1.11 5.18 -6.35
N GLY A 26 1.29 4.08 -5.63
CA GLY A 26 1.43 4.09 -4.17
C GLY A 26 2.72 3.41 -3.70
N ARG A 27 3.07 3.66 -2.44
CA ARG A 27 4.15 2.95 -1.73
C ARG A 27 3.67 1.68 -1.08
N MET A 28 4.39 0.59 -1.25
CA MET A 28 4.10 -0.69 -0.58
C MET A 28 4.39 -0.66 0.93
N THR A 29 5.13 0.32 1.44
CA THR A 29 5.47 0.38 2.87
C THR A 29 4.28 0.88 3.70
N ASP A 30 3.69 2.01 3.31
CA ASP A 30 2.65 2.70 4.06
C ASP A 30 1.34 2.91 3.28
N GLY A 31 1.33 2.57 1.99
CA GLY A 31 0.18 2.80 1.11
C GLY A 31 0.01 4.25 0.68
N ALA A 32 0.98 5.12 0.95
CA ALA A 32 0.89 6.52 0.58
C ALA A 32 0.88 6.68 -0.95
N THR A 33 -0.11 7.42 -1.43
CA THR A 33 -0.24 7.78 -2.85
C THR A 33 0.80 8.86 -3.21
N ILE A 34 1.48 8.66 -4.33
CA ILE A 34 2.53 9.55 -4.85
C ILE A 34 2.03 10.30 -6.08
N ALA A 35 1.23 9.61 -6.88
CA ALA A 35 0.65 10.13 -8.11
C ALA A 35 -0.72 9.48 -8.29
N GLU A 36 -1.70 10.25 -8.75
CA GLU A 36 -3.05 9.76 -8.96
C GLU A 36 -3.76 10.53 -10.07
N ILE A 37 -4.72 9.85 -10.69
CA ILE A 37 -5.68 10.43 -11.60
C ILE A 37 -7.05 9.86 -11.27
N ASN A 38 -8.01 10.75 -11.08
CA ASN A 38 -9.40 10.40 -10.81
C ASN A 38 -10.28 10.88 -11.97
N TYR A 39 -10.85 9.93 -12.73
CA TYR A 39 -11.77 10.20 -13.83
C TYR A 39 -13.24 10.08 -13.41
N SER A 40 -13.53 9.47 -12.26
CA SER A 40 -14.85 9.58 -11.64
C SER A 40 -15.01 10.99 -11.08
N GLY A 41 -15.45 11.94 -11.92
CA GLY A 41 -15.81 13.31 -11.52
C GLY A 41 -16.95 13.42 -10.50
N THR A 42 -17.28 12.33 -9.80
CA THR A 42 -18.30 12.24 -8.76
C THR A 42 -17.85 11.19 -7.71
N HIS A 43 -17.72 11.61 -6.46
CA HIS A 43 -17.77 10.80 -5.22
C HIS A 43 -16.57 10.01 -4.69
N LEU A 44 -15.39 9.99 -5.30
CA LEU A 44 -14.18 9.57 -4.56
C LEU A 44 -13.57 10.78 -3.86
N GLU A 45 -13.98 11.02 -2.62
CA GLU A 45 -13.32 11.99 -1.73
C GLU A 45 -11.83 11.61 -1.60
N ASN A 46 -10.95 12.60 -1.42
CA ASN A 46 -9.50 12.37 -1.29
C ASN A 46 -9.16 11.33 -0.19
N ASP A 47 -10.00 11.24 0.85
CA ASP A 47 -9.87 10.25 1.93
C ASP A 47 -10.17 8.81 1.47
N SER A 48 -10.99 8.64 0.42
CA SER A 48 -11.29 7.33 -0.17
C SER A 48 -10.13 6.81 -1.03
N LEU A 49 -9.42 7.70 -1.73
CA LEU A 49 -8.25 7.34 -2.55
C LEU A 49 -7.02 7.00 -1.69
N SER A 50 -6.79 7.75 -0.62
CA SER A 50 -5.74 7.43 0.35
C SER A 50 -5.99 6.08 1.02
N SER A 51 -7.25 5.79 1.38
CA SER A 51 -7.67 4.49 1.89
C SER A 51 -7.45 3.37 0.85
N LEU A 52 -7.74 3.63 -0.43
CA LEU A 52 -7.53 2.68 -1.52
C LEU A 52 -6.05 2.29 -1.69
N GLY A 53 -5.14 3.27 -1.64
CA GLY A 53 -3.69 3.03 -1.68
C GLY A 53 -3.21 2.19 -0.48
N ALA A 54 -3.73 2.47 0.71
CA ALA A 54 -3.50 1.68 1.91
C ALA A 54 -3.96 0.22 1.76
N TYR A 55 -5.19 -0.02 1.32
CA TYR A 55 -5.70 -1.39 1.10
C TYR A 55 -4.90 -2.14 0.04
N ALA A 56 -4.51 -1.48 -1.04
CA ALA A 56 -3.71 -2.09 -2.11
C ALA A 56 -2.33 -2.53 -1.62
N SER A 57 -1.70 -1.72 -0.77
CA SER A 57 -0.45 -2.06 -0.10
C SER A 57 -0.59 -3.32 0.76
N ASP A 58 -1.65 -3.38 1.58
CA ASP A 58 -1.91 -4.54 2.44
C ASP A 58 -2.16 -5.82 1.62
N LEU A 59 -2.93 -5.73 0.53
CA LEU A 59 -3.19 -6.84 -0.39
C LEU A 59 -1.92 -7.34 -1.07
N LEU A 60 -1.05 -6.44 -1.54
CA LEU A 60 0.24 -6.80 -2.12
C LEU A 60 1.14 -7.49 -1.09
N ARG A 61 1.25 -6.93 0.12
CA ARG A 61 2.09 -7.51 1.18
C ARG A 61 1.59 -8.88 1.60
N ALA A 62 0.27 -9.06 1.73
CA ALA A 62 -0.32 -10.34 2.06
C ALA A 62 -0.05 -11.39 0.97
N ASN A 63 -0.24 -11.04 -0.31
CA ASN A 63 -0.03 -11.98 -1.41
C ASN A 63 1.46 -12.27 -1.68
N ASN A 64 2.35 -11.28 -1.52
CA ASN A 64 3.79 -11.53 -1.59
C ASN A 64 4.21 -12.58 -0.55
N ARG A 65 3.64 -12.56 0.65
CA ARG A 65 3.92 -13.59 1.66
C ARG A 65 3.48 -14.98 1.21
N VAL A 66 2.33 -15.08 0.55
CA VAL A 66 1.86 -16.36 0.00
C VAL A 66 2.84 -16.88 -1.04
N CYS A 67 3.31 -16.02 -1.96
CA CYS A 67 4.35 -16.38 -2.93
C CYS A 67 5.66 -16.79 -2.24
N GLN A 68 6.04 -16.09 -1.17
CA GLN A 68 7.25 -16.35 -0.38
C GLN A 68 7.26 -17.67 0.39
N VAL A 69 6.09 -18.28 0.61
CA VAL A 69 6.02 -19.66 1.13
C VAL A 69 6.63 -20.66 0.14
N VAL A 70 6.48 -20.40 -1.16
CA VAL A 70 6.98 -21.28 -2.23
C VAL A 70 8.41 -20.92 -2.61
N ASP A 71 8.71 -19.63 -2.76
CA ASP A 71 10.04 -19.11 -3.09
C ASP A 71 10.26 -17.76 -2.37
N PRO A 72 11.24 -17.65 -1.45
CA PRO A 72 11.52 -16.43 -0.68
C PRO A 72 11.74 -15.17 -1.53
N THR A 73 12.13 -15.31 -2.80
CA THR A 73 12.38 -14.20 -3.72
C THR A 73 11.18 -13.86 -4.60
N SER A 74 10.11 -14.65 -4.52
CA SER A 74 8.92 -14.49 -5.34
C SER A 74 8.03 -13.36 -4.82
N GLU A 75 7.52 -12.57 -5.76
CA GLU A 75 6.54 -11.52 -5.52
C GLU A 75 5.31 -11.78 -6.39
N ALA A 76 4.14 -11.31 -5.94
CA ALA A 76 2.92 -11.42 -6.72
C ALA A 76 3.07 -10.66 -8.04
N ASP A 77 2.73 -11.31 -9.16
CA ASP A 77 2.79 -10.66 -10.46
C ASP A 77 1.66 -9.63 -10.58
N TYR A 78 0.42 -10.04 -10.86
CA TYR A 78 -0.75 -9.18 -10.83
C TYR A 78 -1.71 -9.61 -9.72
N LEU A 79 -2.33 -8.63 -9.06
CA LEU A 79 -3.46 -8.86 -8.18
C LEU A 79 -4.73 -8.29 -8.81
N LEU A 80 -5.76 -9.11 -8.84
CA LEU A 80 -7.08 -8.76 -9.34
C LEU A 80 -8.08 -8.94 -8.21
N ALA A 81 -8.87 -7.91 -7.95
CA ALA A 81 -9.98 -7.96 -6.98
C ALA A 81 -11.16 -7.16 -7.54
N GLY A 82 -12.36 -7.37 -7.01
CA GLY A 82 -13.52 -6.55 -7.38
C GLY A 82 -14.83 -7.33 -7.48
N SER A 83 -15.84 -6.65 -8.01
CA SER A 83 -17.20 -7.12 -8.24
C SER A 83 -17.54 -7.06 -9.73
N ALA A 84 -18.81 -7.34 -10.08
CA ALA A 84 -19.31 -7.17 -11.43
C ALA A 84 -19.26 -5.70 -11.91
N GLU A 85 -19.31 -4.74 -10.98
CA GLU A 85 -19.38 -3.32 -11.29
C GLU A 85 -17.99 -2.68 -11.36
N VAL A 86 -17.08 -3.10 -10.49
CA VAL A 86 -15.77 -2.49 -10.32
C VAL A 86 -14.68 -3.56 -10.24
N ARG A 87 -13.56 -3.30 -10.90
CA ARG A 87 -12.38 -4.15 -10.86
C ARG A 87 -11.15 -3.34 -10.48
N LEU A 88 -10.42 -3.89 -9.53
CA LEU A 88 -9.11 -3.48 -9.06
C LEU A 88 -8.03 -4.32 -9.76
N VAL A 89 -7.02 -3.67 -10.32
CA VAL A 89 -5.83 -4.32 -10.87
C VAL A 89 -4.61 -3.68 -10.24
N ILE A 90 -3.82 -4.46 -9.49
CA ILE A 90 -2.62 -3.98 -8.81
C ILE A 90 -1.40 -4.69 -9.41
N LYS A 91 -0.33 -3.92 -9.64
CA LYS A 91 0.98 -4.44 -10.05
C LYS A 91 2.11 -3.72 -9.32
N ALA A 92 2.98 -4.48 -8.65
CA ALA A 92 4.21 -3.95 -8.07
C ALA A 92 5.23 -3.58 -9.16
N PHE A 93 6.03 -2.54 -8.90
CA PHE A 93 7.19 -2.22 -9.71
C PHE A 93 8.36 -3.14 -9.35
N ASN A 94 8.99 -3.74 -10.36
CA ASN A 94 10.10 -4.66 -10.12
C ASN A 94 11.27 -3.96 -9.41
N LYS A 95 11.66 -4.54 -8.26
CA LYS A 95 12.78 -4.10 -7.41
C LYS A 95 12.62 -2.70 -6.82
N THR A 96 11.38 -2.21 -6.66
CA THR A 96 11.13 -0.94 -5.98
C THR A 96 9.90 -1.08 -5.06
N PRO A 97 9.81 -0.31 -3.94
CA PRO A 97 8.72 -0.44 -2.97
C PRO A 97 7.47 0.33 -3.43
N TYR A 98 7.16 0.29 -4.72
CA TYR A 98 6.07 1.04 -5.32
C TYR A 98 5.16 0.08 -6.09
N PHE A 99 3.90 0.48 -6.23
CA PHE A 99 2.92 -0.24 -7.03
C PHE A 99 2.08 0.73 -7.85
N VAL A 100 1.49 0.22 -8.93
CA VAL A 100 0.43 0.90 -9.67
C VAL A 100 -0.88 0.15 -9.45
N LEU A 101 -1.95 0.91 -9.25
CA LEU A 101 -3.30 0.41 -9.08
C LEU A 101 -4.21 1.05 -10.11
N PHE A 102 -5.01 0.23 -10.77
CA PHE A 102 -6.09 0.64 -11.65
C PHE A 102 -7.43 0.25 -11.02
N LEU A 103 -8.30 1.24 -10.85
CA LEU A 103 -9.70 1.07 -10.55
C LEU A 103 -10.49 1.26 -11.85
N THR A 104 -11.21 0.23 -12.26
CA THR A 104 -11.91 0.19 -13.56
C THR A 104 -13.33 -0.34 -13.38
N LYS A 105 -14.19 -0.12 -14.38
CA LYS A 105 -15.49 -0.82 -14.44
C LYS A 105 -15.25 -2.31 -14.71
N GLY A 106 -16.14 -3.17 -14.23
CA GLY A 106 -16.06 -4.62 -14.48
C GLY A 106 -16.08 -4.98 -15.97
N SER A 107 -16.70 -4.15 -16.82
CA SER A 107 -16.75 -4.33 -18.27
C SER A 107 -15.50 -3.87 -19.03
N THR A 108 -14.52 -3.24 -18.36
CA THR A 108 -13.30 -2.75 -19.01
C THR A 108 -12.43 -3.90 -19.51
N ASN A 109 -11.85 -3.73 -20.71
CA ASN A 109 -10.96 -4.70 -21.35
C ASN A 109 -9.64 -4.84 -20.56
N LEU A 110 -9.45 -6.00 -19.92
CA LEU A 110 -8.26 -6.32 -19.12
C LEU A 110 -6.95 -6.27 -19.92
N LYS A 111 -6.98 -6.70 -21.19
CA LYS A 111 -5.77 -6.70 -22.02
C LYS A 111 -5.23 -5.29 -22.20
N LEU A 112 -6.13 -4.34 -22.46
CA LEU A 112 -5.78 -2.93 -22.57
C LEU A 112 -5.23 -2.38 -21.25
N VAL A 113 -5.85 -2.72 -20.12
CA VAL A 113 -5.39 -2.31 -18.78
C VAL A 113 -3.97 -2.84 -18.52
N PHE A 114 -3.70 -4.11 -18.80
CA PHE A 114 -2.36 -4.69 -18.62
C PHE A 114 -1.31 -4.06 -19.52
N GLU A 115 -1.65 -3.72 -20.77
CA GLU A 115 -0.74 -2.99 -21.67
C GLU A 115 -0.41 -1.60 -21.11
N ARG A 116 -1.40 -0.87 -20.59
CA ARG A 116 -1.16 0.44 -19.97
C ARG A 116 -0.34 0.34 -18.68
N ILE A 117 -0.59 -0.66 -17.86
CA ILE A 117 0.22 -0.92 -16.67
C ILE A 117 1.68 -1.15 -17.07
N LYS A 118 1.95 -2.01 -18.06
CA LYS A 118 3.33 -2.26 -18.54
C LYS A 118 4.01 -0.98 -19.02
N ALA A 119 3.29 -0.13 -19.76
CA ALA A 119 3.81 1.15 -20.23
C ALA A 119 4.13 2.11 -19.07
N ILE A 120 3.23 2.23 -18.09
CA ILE A 120 3.43 3.05 -16.88
C ILE A 120 4.59 2.53 -16.03
N LEU A 121 4.76 1.22 -15.91
CA LEU A 121 5.89 0.64 -15.18
C LEU A 121 7.23 0.99 -15.85
N ALA A 122 7.28 0.95 -17.18
CA ALA A 122 8.49 1.27 -17.93
C ALA A 122 8.83 2.78 -17.86
N ASP A 123 7.84 3.64 -18.10
CA ASP A 123 8.03 5.09 -18.17
C ASP A 123 8.03 5.79 -16.80
N GLY A 124 7.30 5.25 -15.84
CA GLY A 124 7.15 5.80 -14.50
C GLY A 124 8.32 5.44 -13.58
N LYS A 125 8.96 4.29 -13.76
CA LYS A 125 10.10 3.85 -12.93
C LYS A 125 11.23 4.88 -12.77
N PRO A 126 11.72 5.55 -13.83
CA PRO A 126 12.78 6.56 -13.68
C PRO A 126 12.32 7.85 -12.97
N LEU A 127 11.01 8.06 -12.83
CA LEU A 127 10.41 9.25 -12.20
C LEU A 127 9.99 8.99 -10.75
N LEU A 128 10.14 7.75 -10.27
CA LEU A 128 9.83 7.42 -8.89
C LEU A 128 10.79 8.17 -7.97
N PRO A 129 10.30 8.78 -6.88
CA PRO A 129 11.17 9.43 -5.93
C PRO A 129 12.18 8.39 -5.41
N PRO A 130 13.47 8.79 -5.26
CA PRO A 130 14.42 7.93 -4.58
C PRO A 130 13.81 7.59 -3.23
N VAL A 131 13.80 6.31 -2.91
CA VAL A 131 13.38 5.86 -1.59
C VAL A 131 14.44 6.43 -0.66
N GLN A 132 14.16 7.60 -0.09
CA GLN A 132 14.80 7.93 1.16
C GLN A 132 14.32 6.83 2.09
N ASP A 133 15.25 5.96 2.48
CA ASP A 133 15.09 5.07 3.62
C ASP A 133 14.91 5.92 4.89
N ASN A 134 13.85 6.72 4.95
CA ASN A 134 13.08 6.80 6.18
C ASN A 134 12.42 5.43 6.29
N THR A 135 13.24 4.40 6.58
CA THR A 135 12.84 3.07 6.98
C THR A 135 11.74 3.28 7.98
N THR A 136 10.50 3.16 7.52
CA THR A 136 9.34 3.18 8.39
C THR A 136 9.62 2.01 9.30
N SER A 137 10.02 2.31 10.53
CA SER A 137 10.51 1.29 11.44
C SER A 137 9.44 0.20 11.53
N VAL A 138 9.84 -1.05 11.73
CA VAL A 138 8.88 -2.14 11.93
C VAL A 138 7.87 -1.78 13.03
N ALA A 139 8.31 -0.99 14.03
CA ALA A 139 7.47 -0.39 15.04
C ALA A 139 6.37 0.54 14.49
N GLN A 140 6.72 1.45 13.59
CA GLN A 140 5.76 2.34 12.92
C GLN A 140 4.78 1.56 12.04
N LEU A 141 5.23 0.50 11.36
CA LEU A 141 4.34 -0.39 10.59
C LEU A 141 3.36 -1.15 11.48
N LEU A 142 3.83 -1.62 12.65
CA LEU A 142 2.97 -2.27 13.63
C LEU A 142 1.95 -1.30 14.23
N LEU A 143 2.34 -0.06 14.52
CA LEU A 143 1.45 0.98 15.03
C LEU A 143 0.42 1.44 14.01
N SER A 144 0.82 1.64 12.75
CA SER A 144 -0.13 2.02 11.69
C SER A 144 -1.14 0.90 11.45
N TYR A 145 -0.70 -0.36 11.45
CA TYR A 145 -1.58 -1.52 11.38
C TYR A 145 -2.54 -1.57 12.57
N ALA A 146 -2.03 -1.42 13.80
CA ALA A 146 -2.86 -1.43 15.00
C ALA A 146 -3.92 -0.32 15.01
N ARG A 147 -3.55 0.92 14.62
CA ARG A 147 -4.50 2.05 14.53
C ARG A 147 -5.61 1.81 13.52
N ARG A 148 -5.32 1.06 12.45
CA ARG A 148 -6.29 0.77 11.38
C ARG A 148 -7.32 -0.28 11.77
N TYR A 149 -6.91 -1.30 12.52
CA TYR A 149 -7.75 -2.47 12.79
C TYR A 149 -8.24 -2.58 14.24
N ALA A 150 -7.72 -1.77 15.15
CA ALA A 150 -8.19 -1.78 16.53
C ALA A 150 -9.57 -1.13 16.64
N PRO A 151 -10.41 -1.59 17.58
CA PRO A 151 -11.75 -1.05 17.80
C PRO A 151 -11.76 0.42 18.26
N ASP A 152 -10.63 0.94 18.77
CA ASP A 152 -10.49 2.34 19.19
C ASP A 152 -9.15 2.95 18.75
N PRO A 153 -9.08 3.53 17.53
CA PRO A 153 -7.86 4.03 16.88
C PRO A 153 -7.12 5.08 17.71
N ASN A 154 -7.86 5.94 18.41
CA ASN A 154 -7.33 7.10 19.11
C ASN A 154 -6.55 6.72 20.37
N PHE A 155 -6.88 5.58 20.97
CA PHE A 155 -6.27 5.09 22.21
C PHE A 155 -5.31 3.91 21.99
N VAL A 156 -5.11 3.44 20.75
CA VAL A 156 -4.20 2.32 20.44
C VAL A 156 -2.79 2.55 21.00
N THR A 157 -2.22 3.72 20.76
CA THR A 157 -0.86 4.02 21.20
C THR A 157 -0.74 4.01 22.73
N LEU A 158 -1.76 4.52 23.43
CA LEU A 158 -1.83 4.49 24.90
C LEU A 158 -1.97 3.06 25.42
N ARG A 159 -2.89 2.27 24.85
CA ARG A 159 -3.09 0.86 25.22
C ARG A 159 -1.84 0.03 24.98
N LEU A 160 -1.17 0.22 23.84
CA LEU A 160 0.09 -0.45 23.54
C LEU A 160 1.17 -0.04 24.53
N SER A 161 1.30 1.25 24.86
CA SER A 161 2.25 1.72 25.87
C SER A 161 2.00 1.07 27.24
N LEU A 162 0.75 1.06 27.71
CA LEU A 162 0.38 0.46 28.99
C LEU A 162 0.60 -1.06 29.02
N LYS A 163 0.32 -1.74 27.90
CA LYS A 163 0.42 -3.20 27.82
C LYS A 163 1.86 -3.70 27.64
N THR A 164 2.65 -2.98 26.85
CA THR A 164 4.04 -3.37 26.51
C THR A 164 5.08 -2.78 27.45
N GLY A 165 4.70 -1.77 28.25
CA GLY A 165 5.63 -0.99 29.07
C GLY A 165 6.50 -0.02 28.26
N LEU A 166 6.31 0.06 26.93
CA LEU A 166 7.09 0.93 26.06
C LEU A 166 6.62 2.37 26.18
N HIS A 167 7.57 3.32 26.22
CA HIS A 167 7.25 4.74 26.32
C HIS A 167 6.51 5.23 25.06
N ARG A 168 5.40 5.95 25.25
CA ARG A 168 4.55 6.43 24.15
C ARG A 168 5.31 7.23 23.09
N GLU A 169 6.19 8.13 23.49
CA GLU A 169 6.96 8.94 22.53
C GLU A 169 7.91 8.11 21.67
N ARG A 170 8.46 7.02 22.23
CA ARG A 170 9.36 6.12 21.49
C ARG A 170 8.59 5.22 20.53
N LEU A 171 7.38 4.80 20.93
CA LEU A 171 6.43 4.12 20.05
C LEU A 171 6.08 5.02 18.84
N GLU A 172 5.64 6.25 19.07
CA GLU A 172 5.25 7.17 17.99
C GLU A 172 6.41 7.50 17.04
N LYS A 173 7.63 7.62 17.57
CA LYS A 173 8.84 7.85 16.77
C LYS A 173 9.42 6.60 16.12
N GLY A 174 8.95 5.40 16.47
CA GLY A 174 9.46 4.14 15.93
C GLY A 174 10.89 3.78 16.37
N GLN A 175 11.38 4.40 17.45
CA GLN A 175 12.75 4.23 17.94
C GLN A 175 12.82 3.10 18.97
N LEU A 176 12.59 1.88 18.49
CA LEU A 176 12.61 0.65 19.30
C LEU A 176 13.75 -0.26 18.89
N ASP A 177 14.33 -0.96 19.87
CA ASP A 177 15.26 -2.05 19.61
C ASP A 177 14.53 -3.34 19.16
N GLU A 178 15.25 -4.35 18.70
CA GLU A 178 14.66 -5.60 18.19
C GLU A 178 13.81 -6.34 19.25
N ARG A 179 14.18 -6.25 20.53
CA ARG A 179 13.43 -6.89 21.61
C ARG A 179 12.12 -6.17 21.85
N GLU A 180 12.16 -4.85 21.91
CA GLU A 180 11.01 -3.97 22.05
C GLU A 180 10.06 -4.10 20.84
N VAL A 181 10.57 -4.28 19.61
CA VAL A 181 9.75 -4.57 18.42
C VAL A 181 9.00 -5.89 18.57
N ARG A 182 9.64 -6.95 19.11
CA ARG A 182 8.95 -8.23 19.38
C ARG A 182 7.89 -8.10 20.47
N ILE A 183 8.14 -7.29 21.51
CA ILE A 183 7.15 -7.01 22.55
C ILE A 183 5.96 -6.24 21.94
N LEU A 184 6.23 -5.22 21.11
CA LEU A 184 5.21 -4.46 20.41
C LEU A 184 4.38 -5.35 19.48
N TYR A 185 5.00 -6.25 18.73
CA TYR A 185 4.31 -7.20 17.85
C TYR A 185 3.28 -8.04 18.62
N LYS A 186 3.68 -8.62 19.75
CA LYS A 186 2.76 -9.38 20.61
C LYS A 186 1.65 -8.49 21.16
N GLY A 187 2.00 -7.27 21.60
CA GLY A 187 1.02 -6.30 22.09
C GLY A 187 -0.03 -5.92 21.05
N VAL A 188 0.37 -5.72 19.79
CA VAL A 188 -0.53 -5.43 18.67
C VAL A 188 -1.38 -6.65 18.33
N ALA A 189 -0.78 -7.84 18.27
CA ALA A 189 -1.48 -9.09 18.00
C ALA A 189 -2.61 -9.32 19.01
N ASP A 190 -2.32 -9.13 20.30
CA ASP A 190 -3.31 -9.29 21.35
C ASP A 190 -4.41 -8.21 21.33
N ILE A 191 -4.09 -6.95 21.03
CA ILE A 191 -5.11 -5.88 20.94
C ILE A 191 -6.09 -6.17 19.81
N LEU A 192 -5.59 -6.76 18.71
CA LEU A 192 -6.39 -7.14 17.57
C LEU A 192 -7.03 -8.52 17.71
N GLY A 193 -6.70 -9.29 18.75
CA GLY A 193 -7.22 -10.63 18.99
C GLY A 193 -6.77 -11.67 17.95
N VAL A 194 -5.59 -11.49 17.36
CA VAL A 194 -5.05 -12.38 16.31
C VAL A 194 -3.76 -13.04 16.76
N GLU A 195 -3.52 -14.29 16.36
CA GLU A 195 -2.31 -15.03 16.76
C GLU A 195 -1.05 -14.54 16.06
N ARG A 196 -1.18 -14.03 14.82
CA ARG A 196 -0.07 -13.52 14.00
C ARG A 196 -0.49 -12.32 13.17
N LEU A 197 0.41 -11.34 13.09
CA LEU A 197 0.23 -10.14 12.28
C LEU A 197 0.86 -10.28 10.89
N PRO A 198 0.31 -9.58 9.88
CA PRO A 198 0.86 -9.53 8.53
C PRO A 198 2.10 -8.60 8.40
N VAL A 199 2.84 -8.38 9.50
CA VAL A 199 4.11 -7.61 9.53
C VAL A 199 5.27 -8.55 9.81
N ALA A 200 6.41 -8.37 9.12
CA ALA A 200 7.56 -9.25 9.25
C ALA A 200 8.42 -8.72 10.40
N LEU A 201 8.81 -9.61 11.32
CA LEU A 201 9.78 -9.26 12.35
C LEU A 201 11.18 -9.28 11.72
N PRO A 202 12.05 -8.33 12.10
CA PRO A 202 13.48 -8.46 11.83
C PRO A 202 14.08 -9.64 12.63
#